data_AF-A0A3C1YPV2-F1
#
_entry.id   AF-A0A3C1YPV2-F1
#
_cell.length_a   1.000
_cell.length_b   1.000
_cell.length_c   1.000
_cell.angle_alpha   90.00
_cell.angle_beta   90.00
_cell.angle_gamma   90.00
#
_symmetry.space_group_name_H-M   'P 1'
#
loop_
_entity.id
_entity.type
_entity.pdbx_description
1 polymer ?
#
loop_
_entity_poly.entity_id
_entity_poly.type
_entity_poly.pdbx_seq_one_letter_code
_entity_poly.pdbx_strand_id
1 'polypeptide(L)'
;MILRSFFLFISTIVLTTGLFSQKLSLSDDKKILSLIERFSDKDLFIQGDAIRDVVNYGNKAVDYLVLSLADTNDDVRVCSAIALDKIAPEGIQAIPFLINALNDESSDVRWCSAIALGKFRGNANSAVNGLQKLLNDKEYNVRWAAYTSLNAIDKESINVPHDVSDIVTILESLTPQLMKEFNVPGVSISIVKNNAIAYSKGFGVSDVLLKTKVTNKTIFEACSMSKPVFA
;
A
#
# COMPACT_ATOMS: atom_id res chain seq x y z
N MET A 1 -1.42 -74.31 -6.57
CA MET A 1 -0.46 -73.42 -5.89
C MET A 1 0.83 -73.54 -6.70
N ILE A 2 1.28 -72.61 -7.55
CA ILE A 2 1.11 -71.17 -7.71
C ILE A 2 1.06 -70.84 -9.23
N LEU A 3 0.42 -69.72 -9.51
CA LEU A 3 -0.04 -69.16 -10.78
C LEU A 3 1.08 -68.39 -11.52
N ARG A 4 1.02 -68.40 -12.88
CA ARG A 4 1.25 -67.26 -13.82
C ARG A 4 2.66 -66.65 -13.95
N SER A 5 3.26 -66.67 -15.15
CA SER A 5 3.21 -65.60 -16.19
C SER A 5 4.07 -64.37 -15.79
N PHE A 6 4.85 -63.68 -16.61
CA PHE A 6 4.84 -63.40 -18.05
C PHE A 6 6.12 -62.57 -18.35
N PHE A 7 6.71 -62.74 -19.53
CA PHE A 7 7.43 -61.71 -20.31
C PHE A 7 8.46 -60.79 -19.64
N LEU A 8 9.74 -61.10 -19.85
CA LEU A 8 10.87 -60.18 -19.84
C LEU A 8 11.16 -59.79 -21.30
N PHE A 9 10.65 -58.65 -21.78
CA PHE A 9 11.21 -57.91 -22.92
C PHE A 9 10.52 -56.54 -23.03
N ILE A 10 11.33 -55.49 -23.25
CA ILE A 10 11.06 -54.19 -23.93
C ILE A 10 11.43 -52.93 -23.11
N SER A 11 12.46 -52.26 -23.66
CA SER A 11 12.85 -50.84 -23.57
C SER A 11 13.44 -50.39 -22.22
N THR A 12 14.69 -49.91 -22.08
CA THR A 12 15.57 -49.14 -22.99
C THR A 12 14.82 -48.11 -23.82
N ILE A 13 14.12 -47.20 -23.15
CA ILE A 13 13.82 -45.81 -23.56
C ILE A 13 13.35 -45.11 -22.27
N VAL A 14 13.54 -43.79 -22.18
CA VAL A 14 13.31 -42.90 -21.01
C VAL A 14 14.49 -42.76 -20.04
N LEU A 15 15.68 -42.52 -20.60
CA LEU A 15 16.72 -41.71 -19.95
C LEU A 15 17.29 -40.83 -21.05
N THR A 16 16.82 -39.58 -21.16
CA THR A 16 17.59 -38.44 -21.69
C THR A 16 16.82 -37.11 -21.78
N THR A 17 15.49 -37.07 -21.80
CA THR A 17 14.78 -35.78 -21.95
C THR A 17 14.48 -35.05 -20.63
N GLY A 18 14.63 -35.70 -19.48
CA GLY A 18 14.33 -35.08 -18.16
C GLY A 18 15.51 -34.44 -17.43
N LEU A 19 16.75 -34.80 -17.75
CA LEU A 19 17.94 -34.35 -16.97
C LEU A 19 18.52 -33.01 -17.42
N PHE A 20 18.14 -32.48 -18.58
CA PHE A 20 18.73 -31.25 -19.11
C PHE A 20 17.97 -29.98 -18.66
N SER A 21 16.67 -30.08 -18.36
CA SER A 21 15.87 -28.93 -17.90
C SER A 21 16.03 -28.64 -16.40
N GLN A 22 16.40 -29.64 -15.58
CA GLN A 22 16.47 -29.51 -14.12
C GLN A 22 17.80 -28.92 -13.64
N LYS A 23 18.86 -29.03 -14.45
CA LYS A 23 20.19 -28.47 -14.14
C LYS A 23 20.29 -26.97 -14.42
N LEU A 24 19.40 -26.45 -15.29
CA LEU A 24 19.29 -25.02 -15.59
C LEU A 24 18.53 -24.25 -14.50
N SER A 25 17.58 -24.87 -13.77
CA SER A 25 16.77 -24.21 -12.73
C SER A 25 17.53 -23.98 -11.42
N LEU A 26 18.33 -24.95 -10.97
CA LEU A 26 19.08 -24.87 -9.70
C LEU A 26 20.09 -23.71 -9.65
N SER A 27 20.58 -23.26 -10.81
CA SER A 27 21.50 -22.10 -10.87
C SER A 27 20.77 -20.79 -10.70
N ASP A 28 19.54 -20.67 -11.21
CA ASP A 28 18.75 -19.44 -11.11
C ASP A 28 18.16 -19.32 -9.71
N ASP A 29 17.70 -20.42 -9.13
CA ASP A 29 17.18 -20.50 -7.75
C ASP A 29 18.23 -19.97 -6.73
N LYS A 30 19.47 -20.45 -6.85
CA LYS A 30 20.58 -19.99 -5.99
C LYS A 30 20.92 -18.51 -6.21
N LYS A 31 20.84 -18.02 -7.45
CA LYS A 31 21.08 -16.61 -7.74
C LYS A 31 20.00 -15.73 -7.13
N ILE A 32 18.72 -16.10 -7.29
CA ILE A 32 17.59 -15.37 -6.70
C ILE A 32 17.76 -15.29 -5.18
N LEU A 33 18.05 -16.41 -4.52
CA LEU A 33 18.31 -16.43 -3.07
C LEU A 33 19.47 -15.52 -2.67
N SER A 34 20.61 -15.57 -3.40
CA SER A 34 21.75 -14.69 -3.11
C SER A 34 21.46 -13.20 -3.32
N LEU A 35 20.52 -12.87 -4.22
CA LEU A 35 20.05 -11.49 -4.40
C LEU A 35 19.15 -11.06 -3.24
N ILE A 36 18.28 -11.95 -2.75
CA ILE A 36 17.42 -11.66 -1.59
C ILE A 36 18.26 -11.50 -0.32
N GLU A 37 19.35 -12.26 -0.14
CA GLU A 37 20.29 -12.07 0.98
C GLU A 37 20.85 -10.64 1.01
N ARG A 38 21.10 -10.04 -0.16
CA ARG A 38 21.59 -8.64 -0.30
C ARG A 38 20.54 -7.59 0.08
N PHE A 39 19.27 -7.96 0.28
CA PHE A 39 18.27 -7.01 0.80
C PHE A 39 18.57 -6.59 2.24
N SER A 40 19.29 -7.42 3.00
CA SER A 40 19.73 -7.11 4.36
C SER A 40 21.03 -6.30 4.42
N ASP A 41 21.60 -5.92 3.28
CA ASP A 41 22.81 -5.12 3.23
C ASP A 41 22.56 -3.72 3.79
N LYS A 42 23.55 -3.12 4.45
CA LYS A 42 23.43 -1.77 5.02
C LYS A 42 23.49 -0.68 3.95
N ASP A 43 24.04 -0.97 2.79
CA ASP A 43 24.12 -0.03 1.68
C ASP A 43 22.86 -0.10 0.80
N LEU A 44 22.10 1.01 0.78
CA LEU A 44 20.89 1.16 -0.01
C LEU A 44 21.16 1.00 -1.53
N PHE A 45 22.37 1.28 -2.01
CA PHE A 45 22.73 1.01 -3.41
C PHE A 45 22.82 -0.50 -3.68
N ILE A 46 23.33 -1.28 -2.73
CA ILE A 46 23.40 -2.74 -2.85
C ILE A 46 21.99 -3.34 -2.82
N GLN A 47 21.14 -2.86 -1.92
CA GLN A 47 19.73 -3.27 -1.88
C GLN A 47 19.03 -2.94 -3.21
N GLY A 48 19.18 -1.72 -3.71
CA GLY A 48 18.56 -1.27 -4.97
C GLY A 48 19.04 -2.07 -6.20
N ASP A 49 20.33 -2.39 -6.27
CA ASP A 49 20.92 -3.24 -7.31
C ASP A 49 20.36 -4.66 -7.25
N ALA A 50 20.27 -5.23 -6.05
CA ALA A 50 19.69 -6.55 -5.83
C ALA A 50 18.20 -6.60 -6.22
N ILE A 51 17.41 -5.58 -5.87
CA ILE A 51 16.00 -5.47 -6.28
C ILE A 51 15.90 -5.43 -7.79
N ARG A 52 16.67 -4.57 -8.46
CA ARG A 52 16.67 -4.45 -9.92
C ARG A 52 16.98 -5.80 -10.57
N ASP A 53 17.99 -6.48 -10.07
CA ASP A 53 18.44 -7.75 -10.64
C ASP A 53 17.45 -8.88 -10.38
N VAL A 54 16.79 -8.93 -9.21
CA VAL A 54 15.77 -9.94 -8.91
C VAL A 54 14.51 -9.73 -9.77
N VAL A 55 14.13 -8.47 -10.03
CA VAL A 55 12.98 -8.13 -10.88
C VAL A 55 13.17 -8.63 -12.31
N ASN A 56 14.40 -8.71 -12.82
CA ASN A 56 14.68 -9.28 -14.15
C ASN A 56 14.33 -10.76 -14.27
N TYR A 57 14.20 -11.50 -13.16
CA TYR A 57 13.71 -12.88 -13.16
C TYR A 57 12.17 -12.96 -13.26
N GLY A 58 11.46 -11.84 -13.02
CA GLY A 58 10.01 -11.73 -13.12
C GLY A 58 9.30 -12.76 -12.26
N ASN A 59 8.33 -13.47 -12.87
CA ASN A 59 7.49 -14.43 -12.15
C ASN A 59 8.27 -15.59 -11.49
N LYS A 60 9.49 -15.91 -11.95
CA LYS A 60 10.34 -16.93 -11.32
C LYS A 60 10.82 -16.54 -9.93
N ALA A 61 10.91 -15.25 -9.63
CA ALA A 61 11.34 -14.75 -8.32
C ALA A 61 10.19 -14.67 -7.32
N VAL A 62 8.93 -14.72 -7.77
CA VAL A 62 7.77 -14.38 -6.93
C VAL A 62 7.64 -15.31 -5.73
N ASP A 63 7.83 -16.63 -5.91
CA ASP A 63 7.73 -17.58 -4.80
C ASP A 63 8.77 -17.32 -3.71
N TYR A 64 9.98 -16.90 -4.10
CA TYR A 64 11.05 -16.53 -3.17
C TYR A 64 10.76 -15.21 -2.46
N LEU A 65 10.29 -14.20 -3.21
CA LEU A 65 9.93 -12.88 -2.65
C LEU A 65 8.76 -12.96 -1.68
N VAL A 66 7.80 -13.83 -1.97
CA VAL A 66 6.66 -14.12 -1.09
C VAL A 66 7.12 -14.73 0.23
N LEU A 67 8.10 -15.64 0.20
CA LEU A 67 8.67 -16.21 1.42
C LEU A 67 9.45 -15.16 2.22
N SER A 68 10.19 -14.28 1.56
CA SER A 68 10.99 -13.23 2.23
C SER A 68 10.16 -12.06 2.76
N LEU A 69 8.86 -11.96 2.44
CA LEU A 69 7.92 -11.08 3.15
C LEU A 69 7.70 -11.49 4.61
N ALA A 70 8.11 -12.69 5.03
CA ALA A 70 8.05 -13.16 6.41
C ALA A 70 9.42 -13.17 7.10
N ASP A 71 10.44 -12.54 6.51
CA ASP A 71 11.78 -12.46 7.09
C ASP A 71 11.79 -11.66 8.40
N THR A 72 12.70 -12.01 9.32
CA THR A 72 12.86 -11.29 10.58
C THR A 72 13.41 -9.87 10.40
N ASN A 73 14.20 -9.62 9.35
CA ASN A 73 14.74 -8.32 9.01
C ASN A 73 13.72 -7.53 8.17
N ASP A 74 13.36 -6.34 8.62
CA ASP A 74 12.39 -5.49 7.95
C ASP A 74 12.93 -4.94 6.62
N ASP A 75 14.23 -4.69 6.45
CA ASP A 75 14.83 -4.31 5.16
C ASP A 75 14.56 -5.39 4.09
N VAL A 76 14.65 -6.67 4.47
CA VAL A 76 14.35 -7.80 3.58
C VAL A 76 12.89 -7.79 3.19
N ARG A 77 11.98 -7.60 4.15
CA ARG A 77 10.53 -7.52 3.89
C ARG A 77 10.18 -6.33 3.01
N VAL A 78 10.75 -5.14 3.27
CA VAL A 78 10.56 -3.91 2.47
C VAL A 78 11.03 -4.13 1.04
N CYS A 79 12.27 -4.58 0.84
CA CYS A 79 12.83 -4.84 -0.48
C CYS A 79 12.02 -5.87 -1.26
N SER A 80 11.49 -6.89 -0.57
CA SER A 80 10.61 -7.91 -1.16
C SER A 80 9.29 -7.31 -1.66
N ALA A 81 8.65 -6.46 -0.86
CA ALA A 81 7.43 -5.74 -1.27
C ALA A 81 7.71 -4.79 -2.46
N ILE A 82 8.85 -4.10 -2.47
CA ILE A 82 9.27 -3.23 -3.59
C ILE A 82 9.53 -4.05 -4.86
N ALA A 83 10.19 -5.21 -4.75
CA ALA A 83 10.42 -6.08 -5.90
C ALA A 83 9.09 -6.59 -6.48
N LEU A 84 8.14 -6.97 -5.62
CA LEU A 84 6.79 -7.38 -6.03
C LEU A 84 5.99 -6.24 -6.68
N ASP A 85 6.11 -5.00 -6.17
CA ASP A 85 5.55 -3.79 -6.82
C ASP A 85 6.07 -3.61 -8.25
N LYS A 86 7.37 -3.86 -8.46
CA LYS A 86 8.02 -3.74 -9.78
C LYS A 86 7.72 -4.90 -10.72
N ILE A 87 7.39 -6.07 -10.18
CA ILE A 87 6.98 -7.25 -10.97
C ILE A 87 5.50 -7.16 -11.37
N ALA A 88 4.67 -6.46 -10.60
CA ALA A 88 3.26 -6.29 -10.90
C ALA A 88 3.03 -5.62 -12.28
N PRO A 89 1.95 -5.98 -13.01
CA PRO A 89 0.81 -6.78 -12.57
C PRO A 89 1.00 -8.31 -12.66
N GLU A 90 2.14 -8.79 -13.16
CA GLU A 90 2.52 -10.20 -13.07
C GLU A 90 2.75 -10.63 -11.61
N GLY A 91 2.71 -11.93 -11.32
CA GLY A 91 2.93 -12.41 -9.95
C GLY A 91 1.70 -12.30 -9.02
N ILE A 92 0.50 -12.45 -9.56
CA ILE A 92 -0.80 -12.38 -8.84
C ILE A 92 -0.81 -13.28 -7.58
N GLN A 93 -0.07 -14.39 -7.57
CA GLN A 93 0.06 -15.27 -6.41
C GLN A 93 0.67 -14.59 -5.17
N ALA A 94 1.30 -13.42 -5.32
CA ALA A 94 1.81 -12.62 -4.21
C ALA A 94 0.73 -11.88 -3.42
N ILE A 95 -0.46 -11.66 -4.00
CA ILE A 95 -1.52 -10.84 -3.39
C ILE A 95 -1.88 -11.27 -1.96
N PRO A 96 -2.14 -12.55 -1.65
CA PRO A 96 -2.48 -12.97 -0.29
C PRO A 96 -1.38 -12.64 0.73
N PHE A 97 -0.11 -12.70 0.31
CA PHE A 97 1.04 -12.45 1.18
C PHE A 97 1.27 -10.96 1.40
N LEU A 98 1.09 -10.15 0.35
CA LEU A 98 1.08 -8.70 0.47
C LEU A 98 -0.09 -8.21 1.35
N ILE A 99 -1.27 -8.84 1.28
CA ILE A 99 -2.40 -8.56 2.19
C ILE A 99 -2.01 -8.85 3.64
N ASN A 100 -1.31 -9.95 3.90
CA ASN A 100 -0.82 -10.25 5.25
C ASN A 100 0.16 -9.17 5.73
N ALA A 101 1.10 -8.76 4.87
CA ALA A 101 2.10 -7.72 5.15
C ALA A 101 1.51 -6.32 5.39
N LEU A 102 0.22 -6.08 5.10
CA LEU A 102 -0.48 -4.87 5.55
C LEU A 102 -0.59 -4.77 7.07
N ASN A 103 -0.35 -5.85 7.82
CA ASN A 103 -0.37 -5.86 9.28
C ASN A 103 1.04 -5.92 9.89
N ASP A 104 2.08 -5.68 9.09
CA ASP A 104 3.47 -5.72 9.55
C ASP A 104 3.73 -4.68 10.65
N GLU A 105 4.65 -4.99 11.57
CA GLU A 105 5.06 -4.06 12.62
C GLU A 105 5.76 -2.82 12.05
N SER A 106 6.55 -3.01 10.99
CA SER A 106 7.27 -1.95 10.29
C SER A 106 6.32 -1.18 9.38
N SER A 107 6.28 0.15 9.57
CA SER A 107 5.48 1.03 8.74
C SER A 107 5.92 1.03 7.28
N ASP A 108 7.21 0.84 7.01
CA ASP A 108 7.74 0.83 5.65
C ASP A 108 7.30 -0.43 4.89
N VAL A 109 7.19 -1.57 5.59
CA VAL A 109 6.64 -2.80 5.01
C VAL A 109 5.15 -2.63 4.70
N ARG A 110 4.36 -2.09 5.64
CA ARG A 110 2.93 -1.80 5.40
C ARG A 110 2.75 -0.84 4.22
N TRP A 111 3.57 0.22 4.18
CA TRP A 111 3.56 1.22 3.12
C TRP A 111 3.87 0.60 1.74
N CYS A 112 4.98 -0.12 1.61
CA CYS A 112 5.38 -0.75 0.35
C CYS A 112 4.39 -1.82 -0.09
N SER A 113 3.86 -2.62 0.85
CA SER A 113 2.87 -3.67 0.55
C SER A 113 1.56 -3.08 0.04
N ALA A 114 1.11 -1.96 0.63
CA ALA A 114 -0.08 -1.26 0.16
C ALA A 114 0.12 -0.77 -1.29
N ILE A 115 1.23 -0.08 -1.58
CA ILE A 115 1.57 0.39 -2.94
C ILE A 115 1.60 -0.77 -3.94
N ALA A 116 2.27 -1.87 -3.60
CA ALA A 116 2.38 -3.06 -4.44
C ALA A 116 1.00 -3.63 -4.80
N LEU A 117 0.10 -3.77 -3.82
CA LEU A 117 -1.28 -4.23 -4.05
C LEU A 117 -2.03 -3.32 -5.03
N GLY A 118 -1.82 -2.01 -4.94
CA GLY A 118 -2.39 -1.06 -5.88
C GLY A 118 -2.01 -1.35 -7.34
N LYS A 119 -0.79 -1.84 -7.63
CA LYS A 119 -0.33 -2.18 -8.99
C LYS A 119 -1.05 -3.36 -9.62
N PHE A 120 -1.56 -4.28 -8.82
CA PHE A 120 -2.36 -5.39 -9.30
C PHE A 120 -3.79 -4.98 -9.71
N ARG A 121 -4.20 -3.73 -9.42
CA ARG A 121 -5.51 -3.17 -9.82
C ARG A 121 -6.65 -4.11 -9.39
N GLY A 122 -7.66 -4.32 -10.24
CA GLY A 122 -8.81 -5.17 -9.92
C GLY A 122 -8.48 -6.61 -9.51
N ASN A 123 -7.28 -7.13 -9.83
CA ASN A 123 -6.86 -8.45 -9.34
C ASN A 123 -6.66 -8.48 -7.81
N ALA A 124 -6.39 -7.33 -7.19
CA ALA A 124 -6.23 -7.18 -5.74
C ALA A 124 -7.52 -6.76 -5.02
N ASN A 125 -8.71 -7.03 -5.58
CA ASN A 125 -9.99 -6.76 -4.91
C ASN A 125 -10.09 -7.38 -3.50
N SER A 126 -9.45 -8.53 -3.27
CA SER A 126 -9.38 -9.17 -1.95
C SER A 126 -8.63 -8.32 -0.91
N ALA A 127 -7.82 -7.34 -1.32
CA ALA A 127 -7.07 -6.45 -0.44
C ALA A 127 -7.88 -5.26 0.09
N VAL A 128 -9.07 -4.98 -0.47
CA VAL A 128 -9.85 -3.77 -0.16
C VAL A 128 -10.06 -3.60 1.35
N ASN A 129 -10.52 -4.63 2.05
CA ASN A 129 -10.75 -4.56 3.50
C ASN A 129 -9.45 -4.30 4.29
N GLY A 130 -8.32 -4.87 3.85
CA GLY A 130 -7.02 -4.64 4.49
C GLY A 130 -6.55 -3.20 4.30
N LEU A 131 -6.67 -2.68 3.08
CA LEU A 131 -6.29 -1.31 2.74
C LEU A 131 -7.21 -0.27 3.41
N GLN A 132 -8.52 -0.55 3.54
CA GLN A 132 -9.45 0.34 4.25
C GLN A 132 -9.08 0.51 5.73
N LYS A 133 -8.55 -0.54 6.38
CA LYS A 133 -8.05 -0.40 7.76
C LYS A 133 -6.85 0.55 7.83
N LEU A 134 -5.95 0.47 6.85
CA LEU A 134 -4.76 1.32 6.76
C LEU A 134 -5.07 2.80 6.49
N LEU A 135 -6.29 3.16 6.09
CA LEU A 135 -6.71 4.56 6.05
C LEU A 135 -6.64 5.22 7.44
N ASN A 136 -6.67 4.45 8.52
CA ASN A 136 -6.53 4.95 9.90
C ASN A 136 -5.16 4.60 10.51
N ASP A 137 -4.16 4.23 9.70
CA ASP A 137 -2.82 3.92 10.21
C ASP A 137 -2.18 5.14 10.89
N LYS A 138 -1.35 4.90 11.91
CA LYS A 138 -0.62 5.97 12.62
C LYS A 138 0.30 6.76 11.67
N GLU A 139 0.91 6.08 10.70
CA GLU A 139 1.86 6.70 9.79
C GLU A 139 1.19 7.29 8.55
N TYR A 140 1.52 8.56 8.25
CA TYR A 140 0.95 9.28 7.11
C TYR A 140 1.21 8.59 5.76
N ASN A 141 2.43 8.10 5.54
CA ASN A 141 2.80 7.45 4.27
C ASN A 141 1.97 6.18 4.03
N VAL A 142 1.65 5.45 5.10
CA VAL A 142 0.82 4.24 5.04
C VAL A 142 -0.62 4.59 4.67
N ARG A 143 -1.21 5.61 5.32
CA ARG A 143 -2.56 6.11 4.96
C ARG A 143 -2.63 6.56 3.50
N TRP A 144 -1.62 7.30 3.04
CA TRP A 144 -1.56 7.78 1.66
C TRP A 144 -1.46 6.65 0.64
N ALA A 145 -0.65 5.62 0.91
CA ALA A 145 -0.55 4.45 0.06
C ALA A 145 -1.84 3.64 0.03
N ALA A 146 -2.51 3.48 1.16
CA ALA A 146 -3.81 2.82 1.24
C ALA A 146 -4.85 3.53 0.37
N TYR A 147 -4.98 4.85 0.51
CA TYR A 147 -5.88 5.66 -0.31
C TYR A 147 -5.59 5.51 -1.81
N THR A 148 -4.32 5.68 -2.20
CA THR A 148 -3.91 5.62 -3.61
C THR A 148 -4.15 4.23 -4.20
N SER A 149 -3.92 3.17 -3.41
CA SER A 149 -4.08 1.79 -3.85
C SER A 149 -5.55 1.39 -3.94
N LEU A 150 -6.39 1.80 -2.98
CA LEU A 150 -7.84 1.66 -3.08
C LEU A 150 -8.37 2.31 -4.35
N ASN A 151 -7.97 3.55 -4.64
CA ASN A 151 -8.37 4.25 -5.87
C ASN A 151 -7.95 3.52 -7.16
N ALA A 152 -6.80 2.83 -7.12
CA ALA A 152 -6.28 2.08 -8.24
C ALA A 152 -6.98 0.71 -8.42
N ILE A 153 -7.42 0.08 -7.34
CA ILE A 153 -8.13 -1.21 -7.34
C ILE A 153 -9.59 -1.01 -7.73
N ASP A 154 -10.28 -0.14 -7.00
CA ASP A 154 -11.68 0.20 -7.21
C ASP A 154 -11.95 1.61 -6.67
N LYS A 155 -12.36 2.53 -7.54
CA LYS A 155 -12.65 3.92 -7.17
C LYS A 155 -13.78 4.03 -6.14
N GLU A 156 -14.71 3.08 -6.13
CA GLU A 156 -15.83 3.07 -5.18
C GLU A 156 -15.40 2.58 -3.78
N SER A 157 -14.28 1.86 -3.68
CA SER A 157 -13.77 1.30 -2.42
C SER A 157 -13.29 2.34 -1.40
N ILE A 158 -13.08 3.59 -1.83
CA ILE A 158 -12.74 4.74 -0.97
C ILE A 158 -13.97 5.28 -0.24
N ASN A 159 -15.18 4.87 -0.64
CA ASN A 159 -16.43 5.36 -0.06
C ASN A 159 -16.73 4.73 1.31
N VAL A 160 -15.69 4.53 2.13
CA VAL A 160 -15.85 4.36 3.58
C VAL A 160 -16.53 5.64 4.05
N PRO A 161 -17.72 5.56 4.67
CA PRO A 161 -18.36 6.73 5.23
C PRO A 161 -17.49 7.24 6.38
N HIS A 162 -16.56 8.15 6.10
CA HIS A 162 -15.95 8.96 7.15
C HIS A 162 -17.09 9.82 7.70
N ASP A 163 -17.59 9.44 8.87
CA ASP A 163 -18.55 10.28 9.56
C ASP A 163 -17.86 11.62 9.82
N VAL A 164 -18.42 12.68 9.23
CA VAL A 164 -17.85 14.01 9.34
C VAL A 164 -18.12 14.58 10.74
N SER A 165 -18.99 13.93 11.53
CA SER A 165 -19.37 14.35 12.88
C SER A 165 -18.18 14.52 13.82
N ASP A 166 -17.20 13.61 13.79
CA ASP A 166 -15.99 13.70 14.63
C ASP A 166 -15.14 14.90 14.22
N ILE A 167 -14.91 15.07 12.91
CA ILE A 167 -14.17 16.21 12.36
C ILE A 167 -14.88 17.52 12.71
N VAL A 168 -16.21 17.57 12.57
CA VAL A 168 -17.02 18.74 12.93
C VAL A 168 -16.88 19.05 14.41
N THR A 169 -16.95 18.05 15.28
CA THR A 169 -16.80 18.22 16.73
C THR A 169 -15.42 18.80 17.08
N ILE A 170 -14.36 18.27 16.45
CA ILE A 170 -12.99 18.78 16.59
C ILE A 170 -12.90 20.23 16.11
N LEU A 171 -13.44 20.55 14.93
CA LEU A 171 -13.42 21.91 14.39
C LEU A 171 -14.16 22.90 15.30
N GLU A 172 -15.34 22.53 15.79
CA GLU A 172 -16.12 23.42 16.66
C GLU A 172 -15.45 23.66 18.02
N SER A 173 -14.67 22.69 18.51
CA SER A 173 -13.90 22.81 19.76
C SER A 173 -12.58 23.57 19.58
N LEU A 174 -11.78 23.23 18.57
CA LEU A 174 -10.43 23.75 18.39
C LEU A 174 -10.40 25.11 17.69
N THR A 175 -11.31 25.38 16.75
CA THR A 175 -11.28 26.62 15.96
C THR A 175 -11.32 27.87 16.85
N PRO A 176 -12.23 27.98 17.85
CA PRO A 176 -12.24 29.14 18.75
C PRO A 176 -10.95 29.28 19.58
N GLN A 177 -10.32 28.17 19.96
CA GLN A 177 -9.08 28.16 20.75
C GLN A 177 -7.91 28.70 19.92
N LEU A 178 -7.74 28.16 18.70
CA LEU A 178 -6.70 28.59 17.78
C LEU A 178 -6.91 30.04 17.31
N MET A 179 -8.17 30.44 17.07
CA MET A 179 -8.47 31.84 16.74
C MET A 179 -8.01 32.80 17.85
N LYS A 180 -8.20 32.42 19.11
CA LYS A 180 -7.73 33.21 20.25
C LYS A 180 -6.21 33.21 20.34
N GLU A 181 -5.57 32.06 20.20
CA GLU A 181 -4.11 31.91 20.28
C GLU A 181 -3.38 32.73 19.20
N PHE A 182 -3.87 32.67 17.96
CA PHE A 182 -3.25 33.33 16.82
C PHE A 182 -3.83 34.73 16.53
N ASN A 183 -4.71 35.25 17.40
CA ASN A 183 -5.40 36.53 17.21
C ASN A 183 -6.13 36.64 15.85
N VAL A 184 -6.73 35.55 15.39
CA VAL A 184 -7.50 35.51 14.13
C VAL A 184 -8.93 35.99 14.42
N PRO A 185 -9.38 37.11 13.81
CA PRO A 185 -10.66 37.72 14.17
C PRO A 185 -11.88 36.93 13.67
N GLY A 186 -11.75 36.26 12.54
CA GLY A 186 -12.83 35.48 11.96
C GLY A 186 -12.34 34.49 10.91
N VAL A 187 -13.04 33.37 10.78
CA VAL A 187 -12.76 32.34 9.78
C VAL A 187 -14.08 31.71 9.31
N SER A 188 -14.13 31.31 8.05
CA SER A 188 -15.18 30.43 7.52
C SER A 188 -14.56 29.10 7.13
N ILE A 189 -15.12 28.01 7.63
CA ILE A 189 -14.63 26.65 7.36
C ILE A 189 -15.74 25.88 6.67
N SER A 190 -15.42 25.22 5.55
CA SER A 190 -16.32 24.31 4.85
C SER A 190 -15.63 22.98 4.58
N ILE A 191 -16.35 21.88 4.77
CA ILE A 191 -15.93 20.53 4.39
C ILE A 191 -16.74 20.13 3.17
N VAL A 192 -16.05 19.74 2.10
CA VAL A 192 -16.66 19.21 0.88
C VAL A 192 -16.44 17.69 0.85
N LYS A 193 -17.53 16.94 0.71
CA LYS A 193 -17.51 15.47 0.58
C LYS A 193 -18.47 15.09 -0.56
N ASN A 194 -18.03 14.21 -1.45
CA ASN A 194 -18.85 13.72 -2.57
C ASN A 194 -19.47 14.84 -3.41
N ASN A 195 -18.65 15.84 -3.77
CA ASN A 195 -19.05 17.06 -4.51
C ASN A 195 -20.16 17.91 -3.84
N ALA A 196 -20.44 17.68 -2.56
CA ALA A 196 -21.40 18.43 -1.78
C ALA A 196 -20.75 19.05 -0.53
N ILE A 197 -21.27 20.17 -0.06
CA ILE A 197 -20.84 20.77 1.20
C ILE A 197 -21.42 19.93 2.34
N ALA A 198 -20.56 19.19 3.05
CA ALA A 198 -20.93 18.36 4.19
C ALA A 198 -21.01 19.18 5.49
N TYR A 199 -20.24 20.25 5.60
CA TYR A 199 -20.26 21.17 6.73
C TYR A 199 -19.85 22.56 6.28
N SER A 200 -20.46 23.60 6.85
CA SER A 200 -20.00 24.97 6.67
C SER A 200 -20.37 25.82 7.88
N LYS A 201 -19.39 26.49 8.49
CA LYS A 201 -19.63 27.38 9.64
C LYS A 201 -18.67 28.56 9.64
N GLY A 202 -19.22 29.72 9.99
CA GLY A 202 -18.47 30.94 10.27
C GLY A 202 -18.18 31.08 11.76
N PHE A 203 -16.97 31.51 12.10
CA PHE A 203 -16.52 31.79 13.46
C PHE A 203 -16.02 33.23 13.55
N GLY A 204 -16.29 33.88 14.69
CA GLY A 204 -15.82 35.24 14.98
C GLY A 204 -16.49 36.33 14.14
N VAL A 205 -15.69 37.32 13.74
CA VAL A 205 -16.16 38.52 13.03
C VAL A 205 -15.38 38.75 11.73
N SER A 206 -16.09 39.20 10.69
CA SER A 206 -15.47 39.62 9.42
C SER A 206 -14.88 41.02 9.49
N ASP A 207 -15.35 41.83 10.44
CA ASP A 207 -14.88 43.19 10.70
C ASP A 207 -14.69 43.39 12.21
N VAL A 208 -13.47 43.73 12.62
CA VAL A 208 -13.09 43.88 14.03
C VAL A 208 -13.69 45.15 14.65
N LEU A 209 -13.90 46.21 13.86
CA LEU A 209 -14.44 47.49 14.29
C LEU A 209 -15.97 47.42 14.35
N LEU A 210 -16.59 46.98 13.26
CA LEU A 210 -18.05 46.88 13.14
C LEU A 210 -18.63 45.67 13.89
N LYS A 211 -17.77 44.74 14.34
CA LYS A 211 -18.15 43.48 15.00
C LYS A 211 -19.13 42.65 14.17
N THR A 212 -19.07 42.77 12.85
CA THR A 212 -19.93 42.04 11.93
C THR A 212 -19.62 40.55 12.03
N LYS A 213 -20.59 39.73 12.41
CA LYS A 213 -20.38 38.29 12.58
C LYS A 213 -20.11 37.61 11.24
N VAL A 214 -19.21 36.62 11.27
CA VAL A 214 -19.05 35.71 10.13
C VAL A 214 -20.29 34.82 10.00
N THR A 215 -20.78 34.65 8.78
CA THR A 215 -21.90 33.78 8.42
C THR A 215 -21.49 32.87 7.27
N ASN A 216 -22.35 31.91 6.90
CA ASN A 216 -22.15 31.07 5.71
C ASN A 216 -22.20 31.84 4.38
N LYS A 217 -22.57 33.13 4.40
CA LYS A 217 -22.54 34.03 3.24
C LYS A 217 -21.36 35.00 3.26
N THR A 218 -20.57 35.01 4.33
CA THR A 218 -19.39 35.86 4.43
C THR A 218 -18.31 35.33 3.49
N ILE A 219 -17.89 36.17 2.54
CA ILE A 219 -16.83 35.85 1.59
C ILE A 219 -15.51 36.31 2.18
N PHE A 220 -14.57 35.38 2.34
CA PHE A 220 -13.16 35.68 2.57
C PHE A 220 -12.41 35.49 1.26
N GLU A 221 -11.39 36.30 1.01
CA GLU A 221 -10.42 35.97 -0.04
C GLU A 221 -9.72 34.66 0.32
N ALA A 222 -9.84 33.66 -0.55
CA ALA A 222 -9.16 32.39 -0.37
C ALA A 222 -7.68 32.56 -0.73
N CYS A 223 -6.81 32.73 0.27
CA CYS A 223 -5.37 32.62 0.06
C CYS A 223 -5.00 31.13 -0.07
N SER A 224 -4.39 30.75 -1.19
CA SER A 224 -4.04 29.39 -1.57
C SER A 224 -3.37 28.58 -0.45
N MET A 225 -4.10 27.59 0.10
CA MET A 225 -3.60 26.61 1.07
C MET A 225 -4.21 25.23 0.81
N SER A 226 -4.23 24.75 -0.42
CA SER A 226 -4.61 23.36 -0.72
C SER A 226 -3.62 22.40 -0.09
N LYS A 227 -3.97 21.83 1.06
CA LYS A 227 -3.29 20.67 1.64
C LYS A 227 -4.30 19.53 1.67
N PRO A 228 -4.13 18.46 0.88
CA PRO A 228 -4.99 17.28 1.00
C PRO A 228 -4.90 16.74 2.43
N VAL A 229 -6.01 16.73 3.15
CA VAL A 229 -6.14 16.06 4.45
C VAL A 229 -6.86 14.75 4.17
N PHE A 230 -6.08 13.67 4.02
CA PHE A 230 -6.63 12.31 4.04
C PHE A 230 -6.62 11.87 5.50
N ALA A 231 -7.81 11.87 6.11
CA ALA A 231 -8.07 11.40 7.47
C ALA A 231 -8.21 9.89 7.48
#